data_AF-A0A0F3N6Q8-F1
#
_entry.id   AF-A0A0F3N6Q8-F1
#
_cell.length_a   1.000
_cell.length_b   1.000
_cell.length_c   1.000
_cell.angle_alpha   90.00
_cell.angle_beta   90.00
_cell.angle_gamma   90.00
#
_symmetry.space_group_name_H-M   'P 1'
#
loop_
_entity.id
_entity.type
_entity.pdbx_description
1 polymer ?
#
loop_
_entity_poly.entity_id
_entity_poly.type
_entity_poly.pdbx_seq_one_letter_code
_entity_poly.pdbx_strand_id
1 'polypeptide(L)'
;MWTFILYDSLEEIIIVFVIATLLAIIFFTFKGRQAVLKDKVRGSDLIEAKLLAKMLKKSNKASKIRFSGLPLVKDSERKHVLITGTTGSGKTNMLNELLPQIRCKTLHLI
;
A
#
# COMPACT_ATOMS: atom_id res chain seq x y z
N MET A 1 -61.11 25.01 -11.48
CA MET A 1 -60.38 24.22 -12.50
C MET A 1 -58.87 24.44 -12.42
N TRP A 2 -58.40 25.69 -12.40
CA TRP A 2 -56.96 26.03 -12.30
C TRP A 2 -56.25 25.57 -11.02
N THR A 3 -56.93 25.59 -9.87
CA THR A 3 -56.34 25.16 -8.59
C THR A 3 -56.05 23.66 -8.53
N PHE A 4 -56.87 22.83 -9.18
CA PHE A 4 -56.66 21.38 -9.23
C PHE A 4 -55.40 21.02 -10.04
N ILE A 5 -55.20 21.69 -11.18
CA ILE A 5 -54.04 21.50 -12.05
C ILE A 5 -52.74 21.93 -11.34
N LEU A 6 -52.80 23.00 -10.53
CA LEU A 6 -51.65 23.46 -9.76
C LEU A 6 -51.26 22.49 -8.64
N TYR A 7 -52.22 21.84 -7.98
CA TYR A 7 -51.92 20.85 -6.94
C TYR A 7 -51.25 19.59 -7.51
N ASP A 8 -51.77 19.06 -8.61
CA ASP A 8 -51.21 17.90 -9.32
C ASP A 8 -49.76 18.16 -9.77
N SER A 9 -49.51 19.37 -10.28
CA SER A 9 -48.16 19.78 -10.71
C SER A 9 -47.15 19.91 -9.56
N LEU A 10 -47.60 20.25 -8.35
CA LEU A 10 -46.72 20.43 -7.20
C LEU A 10 -46.26 19.08 -6.61
N GLU A 11 -47.12 18.06 -6.66
CA GLU A 11 -46.77 16.72 -6.17
C GLU A 11 -45.68 16.06 -7.03
N GLU A 12 -45.80 16.17 -8.35
CA GLU A 12 -44.78 15.64 -9.28
C GLU A 12 -43.41 16.29 -9.07
N ILE A 13 -43.37 17.62 -8.85
CA ILE A 13 -42.13 18.35 -8.59
C ILE A 13 -41.46 17.88 -7.29
N ILE A 14 -42.24 17.65 -6.23
CA ILE A 14 -41.70 17.18 -4.95
C ILE A 14 -41.12 15.78 -5.10
N ILE A 15 -41.79 14.88 -5.82
CA ILE A 15 -41.32 13.50 -6.03
C ILE A 15 -40.00 13.50 -6.82
N VAL A 16 -39.92 14.26 -7.91
CA VAL A 16 -38.69 14.37 -8.72
C VAL A 16 -37.54 14.96 -7.90
N PHE A 17 -37.82 15.97 -7.05
CA PHE A 17 -36.83 16.58 -6.17
C PHE A 17 -36.28 15.60 -5.13
N VAL A 18 -37.14 14.79 -4.50
CA VAL A 18 -36.74 13.76 -3.53
C VAL A 18 -35.90 12.67 -4.19
N ILE A 19 -36.27 12.23 -5.39
CA ILE A 19 -35.50 11.22 -6.14
C ILE A 19 -34.13 11.78 -6.54
N ALA A 20 -34.08 13.02 -7.04
CA ALA A 20 -32.82 13.66 -7.45
C ALA A 20 -31.87 13.85 -6.26
N THR A 21 -32.38 14.26 -5.09
CA THR A 21 -31.57 14.42 -3.88
C THR A 21 -31.06 13.09 -3.33
N LEU A 22 -31.89 12.03 -3.34
CA LEU A 22 -31.46 10.68 -2.97
C LEU A 22 -30.35 10.15 -3.90
N LEU A 23 -30.50 10.31 -5.21
CA LEU A 23 -29.49 9.91 -6.19
C LEU A 23 -28.19 10.70 -6.00
N ALA A 24 -28.26 12.00 -5.73
CA ALA A 24 -27.09 12.82 -5.44
C ALA A 24 -26.35 12.35 -4.18
N ILE A 25 -27.08 12.03 -3.10
CA ILE A 25 -26.48 11.50 -1.85
C ILE A 25 -25.80 10.15 -2.09
N ILE A 26 -26.44 9.24 -2.83
CA ILE A 26 -25.86 7.93 -3.16
C ILE A 26 -24.59 8.11 -4.02
N PHE A 27 -24.64 8.98 -5.03
CA PHE A 27 -23.49 9.26 -5.89
C PHE A 27 -22.32 9.87 -5.11
N PHE A 28 -22.59 10.84 -4.23
CA PHE A 28 -21.57 11.48 -3.39
C PHE A 28 -20.97 10.50 -2.38
N THR A 29 -21.78 9.67 -1.74
CA THR A 29 -21.27 8.67 -0.78
C THR A 29 -20.46 7.58 -1.47
N PHE A 30 -20.85 7.14 -2.67
CA PHE A 30 -20.09 6.18 -3.46
C PHE A 30 -18.75 6.74 -3.95
N LYS A 31 -18.73 7.99 -4.44
CA LYS A 31 -17.47 8.67 -4.79
C LYS A 31 -16.60 8.98 -3.56
N GLY A 32 -17.21 9.39 -2.45
CA GLY A 32 -16.52 9.69 -1.19
C GLY A 32 -15.80 8.48 -0.61
N ARG A 33 -16.44 7.30 -0.60
CA ARG A 33 -15.79 6.06 -0.14
C ARG A 33 -14.59 5.67 -1.02
N GLN A 34 -14.68 5.88 -2.32
CA GLN A 34 -13.57 5.62 -3.24
C GLN A 34 -12.42 6.63 -3.11
N ALA A 35 -12.70 7.85 -2.62
CA ALA A 35 -11.67 8.83 -2.29
C ALA A 35 -10.97 8.49 -0.97
N VAL A 36 -11.71 8.11 0.07
CA VAL A 36 -11.17 7.75 1.38
C VAL A 36 -10.29 6.49 1.33
N LEU A 37 -10.63 5.50 0.50
CA LEU A 37 -9.76 4.32 0.29
C LEU A 37 -8.45 4.66 -0.46
N LYS A 38 -8.41 5.81 -1.15
CA LYS A 38 -7.22 6.30 -1.85
C LYS A 38 -6.35 7.22 -0.99
N ASP A 39 -6.76 7.53 0.24
CA ASP A 39 -6.00 8.41 1.15
C ASP A 39 -4.76 7.75 1.80
N LYS A 40 -4.20 6.70 1.18
CA LYS A 40 -2.77 6.40 1.33
C LYS A 40 -1.99 7.25 0.33
N VAL A 41 -1.99 8.56 0.52
CA VAL A 41 -1.53 9.53 -0.49
C VAL A 41 0.00 9.55 -0.64
N ARG A 42 0.78 9.16 0.38
CA ARG A 42 2.26 9.01 0.33
C ARG A 42 2.80 8.32 1.58
N GLY A 43 3.96 7.65 1.46
CA GLY A 43 4.75 7.14 2.59
C GLY A 43 5.19 5.68 2.45
N SER A 44 5.96 5.18 3.42
CA SER A 44 6.31 3.77 3.55
C SER A 44 5.27 3.03 4.37
N ASP A 45 4.82 1.87 3.89
CA ASP A 45 3.98 0.97 4.67
C ASP A 45 4.83 0.08 5.58
N LEU A 46 4.45 0.03 6.86
CA LEU A 46 4.97 -0.97 7.79
C LEU A 46 4.17 -2.25 7.59
N ILE A 47 4.82 -3.25 7.00
CA ILE A 47 4.28 -4.59 6.77
C ILE A 47 5.16 -5.63 7.46
N GLU A 48 4.56 -6.76 7.81
CA GLU A 48 5.31 -7.89 8.39
C GLU A 48 6.41 -8.36 7.43
N ALA A 49 7.59 -8.69 7.97
CA ALA A 49 8.74 -9.15 7.18
C ALA A 49 8.40 -10.36 6.27
N LYS A 50 7.54 -11.29 6.74
CA LYS A 50 7.09 -12.44 5.94
C LYS A 50 6.27 -12.02 4.73
N LEU A 51 5.38 -11.03 4.91
CA LEU A 51 4.54 -10.52 3.83
C LEU A 51 5.39 -9.72 2.83
N LEU A 52 6.32 -8.90 3.31
CA LEU A 52 7.30 -8.21 2.46
C LEU A 52 8.13 -9.21 1.65
N ALA A 53 8.61 -10.30 2.27
CA ALA A 53 9.33 -11.35 1.57
C ALA A 53 8.48 -12.01 0.46
N LYS A 54 7.19 -12.27 0.71
CA LYS A 54 6.25 -12.78 -0.30
C LYS A 54 6.05 -11.77 -1.43
N MET A 55 5.90 -10.47 -1.12
CA MET A 55 5.77 -9.41 -2.12
C MET A 55 7.02 -9.28 -3.00
N LEU A 56 8.21 -9.36 -2.42
CA LEU A 56 9.48 -9.33 -3.14
C LEU A 56 9.63 -10.54 -4.07
N LYS A 57 9.22 -11.73 -3.61
CA LYS A 57 9.19 -12.94 -4.44
C LYS A 57 8.19 -12.81 -5.59
N LYS A 58 6.96 -12.37 -5.31
CA LYS A 58 5.90 -12.17 -6.31
C LYS A 58 6.29 -11.15 -7.39
N SER A 59 7.01 -10.11 -7.01
CA SER A 59 7.51 -9.07 -7.93
C SER A 59 8.83 -9.43 -8.61
N ASN A 60 9.38 -10.63 -8.38
CA ASN A 60 10.67 -11.08 -8.92
C ASN A 60 11.85 -10.15 -8.55
N LYS A 61 11.70 -9.41 -7.44
CA LYS A 61 12.69 -8.47 -6.88
C LYS A 61 13.38 -9.03 -5.62
N ALA A 62 13.16 -10.29 -5.28
CA ALA A 62 13.85 -10.95 -4.18
C ALA A 62 15.29 -11.25 -4.57
N SER A 63 16.24 -10.73 -3.80
CA SER A 63 17.65 -11.08 -3.96
C SER A 63 18.01 -12.40 -3.27
N LYS A 64 19.19 -12.92 -3.61
CA LYS A 64 19.79 -14.10 -2.97
C LYS A 64 20.27 -13.79 -1.55
N ILE A 65 20.73 -12.56 -1.29
CA ILE A 65 21.14 -12.10 0.05
C ILE A 65 19.91 -11.87 0.92
N ARG A 66 19.95 -12.35 2.18
CA ARG A 66 18.87 -12.27 3.15
C ARG A 66 19.40 -11.77 4.51
N PHE A 67 18.58 -10.96 5.18
CA PHE A 67 18.77 -10.56 6.58
C PHE A 67 17.74 -11.27 7.45
N SER A 68 18.13 -12.19 8.33
CA SER A 68 17.21 -12.91 9.21
C SER A 68 15.99 -13.49 8.47
N GLY A 69 16.22 -14.04 7.27
CA GLY A 69 15.18 -14.60 6.41
C GLY A 69 14.43 -13.61 5.49
N LEU A 70 14.63 -12.30 5.63
CA LEU A 70 14.09 -11.28 4.71
C LEU A 70 15.02 -11.09 3.51
N PRO A 71 14.60 -11.42 2.27
CA PRO A 71 15.41 -11.15 1.10
C PRO A 71 15.58 -9.65 0.85
N LEU A 72 16.79 -9.24 0.51
CA LEU A 72 17.09 -7.88 0.06
C LEU A 72 16.40 -7.60 -1.28
N VAL A 73 16.16 -6.32 -1.58
CA VAL A 73 15.69 -5.91 -2.90
C VAL A 73 16.82 -6.13 -3.91
N LYS A 74 16.52 -6.84 -5.00
CA LYS A 74 17.44 -7.08 -6.12
C LYS A 74 18.05 -5.74 -6.59
N ASP A 75 19.34 -5.76 -6.90
CA ASP A 75 20.16 -4.60 -7.29
C ASP A 75 20.39 -3.53 -6.22
N SER A 76 19.72 -3.61 -5.07
CA SER A 76 20.05 -2.74 -3.92
C SER A 76 21.27 -3.20 -3.14
N GLU A 77 21.82 -4.38 -3.43
CA GLU A 77 23.05 -4.88 -2.79
C GLU A 77 24.29 -4.04 -3.12
N ARG A 78 24.29 -3.39 -4.28
CA ARG A 78 25.37 -2.46 -4.68
C ARG A 78 25.15 -1.05 -4.12
N LYS A 79 23.98 -0.78 -3.52
CA LYS A 79 23.72 0.46 -2.81
C LYS A 79 24.31 0.34 -1.41
N HIS A 80 24.95 1.39 -0.93
CA HIS A 80 25.48 1.42 0.44
C HIS A 80 24.35 1.12 1.44
N VAL A 81 24.60 0.19 2.36
CA VAL A 81 23.64 -0.21 3.41
C VAL A 81 24.07 0.41 4.73
N LEU A 82 23.19 1.20 5.35
CA LEU A 82 23.41 1.74 6.69
C LEU A 82 22.81 0.78 7.74
N ILE A 83 23.64 0.38 8.70
CA ILE A 83 23.24 -0.50 9.81
C ILE A 83 23.39 0.32 11.10
N THR A 84 22.26 0.68 11.71
CA THR A 84 22.24 1.49 12.94
C THR A 84 21.57 0.74 14.09
N GLY A 85 21.97 1.07 15.32
CA GLY A 85 21.47 0.46 16.55
C GLY A 85 22.42 0.72 17.72
N THR A 86 21.95 0.52 18.95
CA THR A 86 22.75 0.66 20.19
C THR A 86 23.77 -0.47 20.36
N THR A 87 24.72 -0.35 21.30
CA THR A 87 25.60 -1.47 21.66
C THR A 87 24.76 -2.65 22.15
N GLY A 88 25.12 -3.87 21.74
CA GLY A 88 24.33 -5.07 22.05
C GLY A 88 23.10 -5.32 21.16
N SER A 89 22.71 -4.41 20.26
CA SER A 89 21.52 -4.58 19.39
C SER A 89 21.66 -5.62 18.26
N GLY A 90 22.75 -6.39 18.23
CA GLY A 90 22.95 -7.45 17.24
C GLY A 90 23.57 -7.03 15.90
N LYS A 91 24.12 -5.81 15.76
CA LYS A 91 24.81 -5.36 14.52
C LYS A 91 25.91 -6.33 14.07
N THR A 92 26.72 -6.82 15.01
CA THR A 92 27.78 -7.81 14.74
C THR A 92 27.21 -9.15 14.29
N ASN A 93 26.10 -9.60 14.89
CA ASN A 93 25.44 -10.84 14.50
C ASN A 93 24.88 -10.74 13.06
N MET A 94 24.29 -9.59 12.72
CA MET A 94 23.80 -9.33 11.36
C MET A 94 24.93 -9.35 10.32
N LEU A 95 26.09 -8.77 10.64
CA LEU A 95 27.27 -8.84 9.77
C LEU A 95 27.80 -10.28 9.65
N ASN A 96 27.80 -11.04 10.74
CA ASN A 96 28.23 -12.44 10.73
C ASN A 96 27.30 -13.34 9.89
N GLU A 97 26.00 -13.01 9.80
CA GLU A 97 25.05 -13.67 8.90
C GLU A 97 25.26 -13.26 7.42
N LEU A 98 25.60 -11.99 7.18
CA LEU A 98 25.74 -11.41 5.84
C LEU A 98 27.04 -11.82 5.13
N LEU A 99 28.17 -11.79 5.83
CA LEU A 99 29.51 -12.01 5.25
C LEU A 99 29.65 -13.36 4.52
N PRO A 100 29.19 -14.51 5.07
CA PRO A 100 29.24 -15.79 4.37
C PRO A 100 28.43 -15.79 3.07
N GLN A 101 27.28 -15.10 3.05
CA GLN A 101 26.42 -15.00 1.87
C GLN A 101 27.12 -14.23 0.74
N ILE A 102 27.84 -13.14 1.09
CA ILE A 102 28.64 -12.37 0.13
C ILE A 102 29.83 -13.19 -0.36
N ARG A 103 30.57 -13.86 0.54
CA ARG A 103 31.73 -14.70 0.16
C ARG A 103 31.33 -15.79 -0.83
N CYS A 104 30.23 -16.49 -0.59
CA CYS A 104 29.70 -17.51 -1.49
C CYS A 104 29.34 -16.94 -2.88
N LYS A 105 28.85 -15.69 -2.94
CA LYS A 105 28.47 -15.03 -4.20
C LYS A 105 29.67 -14.47 -4.96
N THR A 106 30.61 -13.81 -4.28
CA THR A 106 31.82 -13.24 -4.90
C THR A 106 32.69 -14.33 -5.53
N LEU A 107 32.75 -15.52 -4.92
CA LEU A 107 33.44 -16.69 -5.49
C LEU A 107 32.84 -17.21 -6.80
N HIS A 108 31.66 -16.72 -7.20
CA HIS A 108 31.01 -17.08 -8.47
C HIS A 108 31.11 -15.96 -9.52
N LEU A 109 31.70 -14.82 -9.15
CA LEU A 109 31.89 -13.64 -10.01
C LEU A 109 33.37 -13.37 -10.34
N ILE A 110 34.28 -14.21 -9.82
CA ILE A 110 35.72 -14.25 -10.14
C ILE A 110 35.96 -15.57 -10.87
#